data_AF-A0A3D1AVP3-F1
#
_entry.id   AF-A0A3D1AVP3-F1
#
_cell.length_a   1.000
_cell.length_b   1.000
_cell.length_c   1.000
_cell.angle_alpha   90.00
_cell.angle_beta   90.00
_cell.angle_gamma   90.00
#
_symmetry.space_group_name_H-M   'P 1'
#
loop_
_entity.id
_entity.type
_entity.pdbx_description
1 polymer ?
#
loop_
_entity_poly.entity_id
_entity_poly.type
_entity_poly.pdbx_seq_one_letter_code
_entity_poly.pdbx_strand_id
1 'polypeptide(L)'
;MDASTTAATAAPYTFAETQQEQTRDLLRLSTAGSVDDGKSTLIGRLLYDSRAVYEDQVAAVSNRTVNGVAGAVDFALLTDGLRAEREQG
;
A
#
# COMPACT_ATOMS: atom_id res chain seq x y z
N MET A 1 -0.70 45.00 -0.82
CA MET A 1 0.02 43.80 -0.36
C MET A 1 -1.01 42.71 -0.23
N ASP A 2 -1.30 42.16 -1.38
CA ASP A 2 -2.52 41.51 -1.81
C ASP A 2 -2.19 40.02 -1.87
N ALA A 3 -2.86 39.25 -1.01
CA ALA A 3 -2.74 37.82 -0.97
C ALA A 3 -3.49 37.24 -2.18
N SER A 4 -2.77 36.61 -3.09
CA SER A 4 -3.33 35.82 -4.18
C SER A 4 -2.42 34.62 -4.41
N THR A 5 -2.67 33.55 -3.65
CA THR A 5 -2.14 32.23 -3.96
C THR A 5 -3.32 31.31 -4.24
N THR A 6 -3.47 31.00 -5.51
CA THR A 6 -4.38 30.08 -6.19
C THR A 6 -4.57 28.77 -5.42
N ALA A 7 -5.77 28.56 -4.88
CA ALA A 7 -6.23 27.23 -4.46
C ALA A 7 -6.54 26.41 -5.72
N ALA A 8 -5.86 25.28 -5.88
CA ALA A 8 -6.10 24.34 -6.96
C ALA A 8 -7.56 23.88 -6.96
N THR A 9 -8.29 24.21 -8.02
CA THR A 9 -9.63 23.70 -8.29
C THR A 9 -9.54 22.20 -8.60
N ALA A 10 -9.78 21.36 -7.59
CA ALA A 10 -10.16 19.98 -7.83
C ALA A 10 -11.58 19.98 -8.40
N ALA A 11 -11.75 19.47 -9.62
CA ALA A 11 -13.07 19.29 -10.21
C ALA A 11 -13.97 18.46 -9.27
N PRO A 12 -15.26 18.78 -9.12
CA PRO A 12 -16.14 18.03 -8.23
C PRO A 12 -16.34 16.61 -8.77
N TYR A 13 -16.01 15.61 -7.96
CA TYR A 13 -16.35 14.21 -8.22
C TYR A 13 -17.87 14.08 -8.37
N THR A 14 -18.31 13.39 -9.42
CA THR A 14 -19.73 13.26 -9.77
C THR A 14 -20.40 12.21 -8.89
N PHE A 15 -21.66 12.42 -8.47
CA PHE A 15 -22.45 11.49 -7.63
C PHE A 15 -22.58 10.05 -8.19
N ALA A 16 -22.23 9.82 -9.46
CA ALA A 16 -22.17 8.49 -10.06
C ALA A 16 -20.93 7.71 -9.61
N GLU A 17 -19.79 8.39 -9.38
CA GLU A 17 -18.53 7.78 -8.96
C GLU A 17 -18.62 7.25 -7.53
N THR A 18 -19.33 7.96 -6.64
CA THR A 18 -19.59 7.50 -5.26
C THR A 18 -20.48 6.27 -5.18
N GLN A 19 -21.38 6.03 -6.14
CA GLN A 19 -22.24 4.84 -6.16
C GLN A 19 -21.50 3.56 -6.57
N GLN A 20 -20.47 3.66 -7.40
CA GLN A 20 -19.66 2.49 -7.80
C GLN A 20 -18.80 1.96 -6.65
N GLU A 21 -18.45 2.81 -5.69
CA GLU A 21 -17.76 2.38 -4.47
C GLU A 21 -18.66 1.55 -3.54
N GLN A 22 -19.98 1.75 -3.62
CA GLN A 22 -20.98 0.99 -2.86
C GLN A 22 -21.22 -0.44 -3.40
N THR A 23 -20.63 -0.80 -4.55
CA THR A 23 -20.75 -2.12 -5.19
C THR A 23 -19.44 -2.91 -5.18
N ARG A 24 -18.52 -2.61 -4.25
CA ARG A 24 -17.35 -3.47 -4.01
C ARG A 24 -17.70 -4.55 -3.01
N ASP A 25 -17.66 -5.80 -3.46
CA ASP A 25 -17.80 -6.96 -2.58
C ASP A 25 -16.63 -7.05 -1.61
N LEU A 26 -16.93 -7.38 -0.35
CA LEU A 26 -15.93 -7.48 0.70
C LEU A 26 -15.20 -8.83 0.62
N LEU A 27 -13.92 -8.80 0.23
CA LEU A 27 -13.04 -9.96 0.26
C LEU A 27 -12.30 -10.04 1.60
N ARG A 28 -12.43 -11.18 2.30
CA ARG A 28 -11.61 -11.51 3.48
C ARG A 28 -10.55 -12.53 3.07
N LEU A 29 -9.29 -12.16 3.19
CA LEU A 29 -8.14 -13.01 2.87
C LEU A 29 -7.38 -13.39 4.15
N SER A 30 -6.92 -14.63 4.23
CA SER A 30 -5.98 -15.10 5.25
C SER A 30 -4.96 -16.03 4.60
N THR A 31 -3.68 -15.88 4.95
CA THR A 31 -2.58 -16.70 4.44
C THR A 31 -2.00 -17.54 5.58
N ALA A 32 -1.76 -18.84 5.35
CA ALA A 32 -1.14 -19.75 6.30
C ALA A 32 -0.01 -20.55 5.62
N GLY A 33 1.02 -20.92 6.39
CA GLY A 33 2.26 -21.53 5.88
C GLY A 33 3.46 -21.27 6.79
N SER A 34 4.58 -21.94 6.53
CA SER A 34 5.86 -21.79 7.24
C SER A 34 6.41 -20.36 7.15
N VAL A 35 7.33 -20.01 8.06
CA VAL A 35 7.95 -18.67 8.15
C VAL A 35 8.56 -18.24 6.80
N ASP A 36 9.19 -19.17 6.08
CA ASP A 36 9.90 -18.90 4.82
C ASP A 36 9.04 -19.02 3.55
N ASP A 37 7.73 -19.29 3.69
CA ASP A 37 6.84 -19.48 2.53
C ASP A 37 6.45 -18.16 1.83
N GLY A 38 6.96 -17.01 2.30
CA GLY A 38 6.74 -15.71 1.64
C GLY A 38 5.34 -15.13 1.81
N LYS A 39 4.61 -15.50 2.88
CA LYS A 39 3.24 -15.02 3.16
C LYS A 39 3.15 -13.49 3.19
N SER A 40 4.06 -12.84 3.92
CA SER A 40 4.14 -11.39 4.04
C SER A 40 4.44 -10.72 2.71
N THR A 41 5.32 -11.33 1.89
CA THR A 41 5.62 -10.87 0.53
C THR A 41 4.39 -10.92 -0.38
N LEU A 42 3.59 -11.99 -0.30
CA LEU A 42 2.37 -12.16 -1.08
C LEU A 42 1.31 -11.12 -0.70
N ILE A 43 1.09 -10.90 0.60
CA ILE A 43 0.16 -9.86 1.08
C ILE A 43 0.66 -8.48 0.64
N GLY A 44 1.94 -8.16 0.83
CA GLY A 44 2.51 -6.89 0.41
C GLY A 44 2.37 -6.63 -1.09
N ARG A 45 2.53 -7.67 -1.92
CA ARG A 45 2.34 -7.57 -3.37
C ARG A 45 0.88 -7.32 -3.74
N LEU A 46 -0.07 -8.00 -3.08
CA LEU A 46 -1.50 -7.75 -3.29
C LEU A 46 -1.89 -6.31 -2.92
N LEU A 47 -1.35 -5.80 -1.82
CA LEU A 47 -1.59 -4.42 -1.39
C LEU A 47 -1.02 -3.41 -2.42
N TYR A 48 0.17 -3.70 -2.97
CA TYR A 48 0.77 -2.89 -4.03
C TYR A 48 -0.07 -2.91 -5.32
N ASP A 49 -0.39 -4.10 -5.83
CA ASP A 49 -1.11 -4.26 -7.11
C ASP A 49 -2.56 -3.73 -7.04
N SER A 50 -3.20 -3.80 -5.86
CA SER A 50 -4.53 -3.21 -5.61
C SER A 50 -4.52 -1.70 -5.39
N ARG A 51 -3.34 -1.05 -5.41
CA ARG A 51 -3.15 0.38 -5.09
C ARG A 51 -3.68 0.74 -3.70
N ALA A 52 -3.63 -0.22 -2.76
CA ALA A 52 -4.05 -0.03 -1.38
C ALA A 52 -2.92 0.55 -0.48
N VAL A 53 -1.76 0.85 -1.07
CA VAL A 53 -0.59 1.42 -0.39
C VAL A 53 -0.30 2.80 -0.99
N TYR A 54 -0.02 3.79 -0.13
CA TYR A 54 0.37 5.12 -0.56
C TYR A 54 1.76 5.13 -1.21
N GLU A 55 1.96 5.99 -2.20
CA GLU A 55 3.22 6.11 -2.95
C GLU A 55 4.41 6.41 -2.04
N ASP A 56 4.24 7.22 -0.99
CA ASP A 56 5.29 7.52 -0.02
C ASP A 56 5.77 6.27 0.73
N GLN A 57 4.85 5.34 1.04
CA GLN A 57 5.19 4.08 1.70
C GLN A 57 5.91 3.13 0.74
N VAL A 58 5.45 3.08 -0.51
CA VAL A 58 6.14 2.34 -1.58
C VAL A 58 7.56 2.88 -1.76
N ALA A 59 7.74 4.20 -1.83
CA ALA A 59 9.05 4.83 -1.98
C ALA A 59 9.98 4.53 -0.79
N ALA A 60 9.43 4.55 0.44
CA ALA A 60 10.18 4.23 1.65
C ALA A 60 10.75 2.80 1.65
N VAL A 61 10.01 1.82 1.11
CA VAL A 61 10.48 0.43 1.00
C VAL A 61 11.29 0.17 -0.27
N SER A 62 11.04 0.89 -1.36
CA SER A 62 11.75 0.75 -2.64
C SER A 62 13.21 1.20 -2.55
N ASN A 63 13.52 2.10 -1.61
CA ASN A 63 14.88 2.59 -1.38
C ASN A 63 15.76 1.58 -0.60
N ARG A 64 15.17 0.48 -0.12
CA ARG A 64 15.90 -0.63 0.50
C ARG A 64 16.19 -1.68 -0.57
N THR A 65 17.46 -1.90 -0.85
CA THR A 65 17.92 -2.92 -1.78
C THR A 65 17.56 -4.33 -1.29
N VAL A 66 16.81 -5.08 -2.09
CA VAL A 66 16.57 -6.50 -1.87
C VAL A 66 17.65 -7.31 -2.58
N ASN A 67 18.38 -8.14 -1.84
CA ASN A 67 19.31 -9.15 -2.39
C ASN A 67 20.32 -8.61 -3.43
N GLY A 68 20.73 -7.34 -3.31
CA GLY A 68 21.69 -6.71 -4.21
C GLY A 68 21.15 -6.38 -5.61
N VAL A 69 19.85 -6.54 -5.88
CA VAL A 69 19.22 -6.16 -7.15
C VAL A 69 18.70 -4.73 -7.03
N ALA A 70 19.33 -3.81 -7.75
CA ALA A 70 18.87 -2.43 -7.82
C ALA A 70 17.48 -2.36 -8.46
N GLY A 71 16.52 -1.71 -7.78
CA GLY A 71 15.16 -1.49 -8.27
C GLY A 71 14.13 -2.56 -7.88
N ALA A 72 14.52 -3.61 -7.14
CA ALA A 72 13.57 -4.58 -6.59
C ALA A 72 12.96 -4.07 -5.27
N VAL A 73 11.63 -3.98 -5.21
CA VAL A 73 10.88 -3.58 -4.01
C VAL A 73 10.72 -4.78 -3.09
N ASP A 74 11.07 -4.63 -1.81
CA ASP A 74 10.74 -5.62 -0.79
C ASP A 74 9.28 -5.47 -0.36
N PHE A 75 8.40 -6.29 -0.92
CA PHE A 75 6.99 -6.25 -0.56
C PHE A 75 6.73 -6.74 0.88
N ALA A 76 7.60 -7.56 1.47
CA ALA A 76 7.40 -8.02 2.85
C ALA A 76 7.48 -6.85 3.86
N LEU A 77 8.29 -5.83 3.56
CA LEU A 77 8.43 -4.64 4.40
C LEU A 77 7.17 -3.77 4.48
N LEU A 78 6.23 -3.92 3.53
CA LEU A 78 4.95 -3.23 3.60
C LEU A 78 4.05 -3.77 4.71
N THR A 79 4.25 -5.03 5.10
CA THR A 79 3.46 -5.69 6.16
C THR A 79 4.22 -5.83 7.48
N ASP A 80 5.55 -5.74 7.47
CA ASP A 80 6.46 -5.81 8.63
C ASP A 80 6.21 -4.69 9.68
N GLY A 81 5.52 -3.62 9.28
CA GLY A 81 5.07 -2.55 10.18
C GLY A 81 3.89 -2.92 11.10
N LEU A 82 3.20 -4.03 10.85
CA LEU A 82 2.11 -4.50 11.71
C LEU A 82 2.71 -5.02 13.02
N ARG A 83 2.36 -4.37 14.13
CA ARG A 83 2.81 -4.60 15.52
C ARG A 83 3.12 -6.05 15.93
N ALA A 84 2.50 -7.05 15.31
CA ALA A 84 2.66 -8.46 15.62
C ALA A 84 4.10 -9.00 15.46
N GLU A 85 4.90 -8.48 14.53
CA GLU A 85 6.31 -8.92 14.36
C GLU A 85 7.27 -8.22 15.36
N ARG A 86 6.91 -7.03 15.87
CA ARG A 86 7.72 -6.31 16.87
C ARG A 86 7.56 -6.79 18.31
N GLU A 87 6.49 -7.51 18.62
CA GLU A 87 6.23 -8.07 19.95
C GLU A 87 6.72 -9.52 20.10
N GLN A 88 7.12 -10.17 19.01
CA GLN A 88 7.69 -11.53 19.02
C GLN A 88 9.23 -11.56 18.96
N GLY A 89 9.88 -10.40 19.02
CA GLY A 89 11.32 -10.25 19.26
C GLY A 89 11.64 -10.03 20.74
#